data_AF-A0AAP3YIS6-F1
#
_entry.id   AF-A0AAP3YIS6-F1
#
_cell.length_a   1.000
_cell.length_b   1.000
_cell.length_c   1.000
_cell.angle_alpha   90.00
_cell.angle_beta   90.00
_cell.angle_gamma   90.00
#
_symmetry.space_group_name_H-M   'P 1'
#
loop_
_entity.id
_entity.type
_entity.pdbx_description
1 polymer ?
#
loop_
_entity_poly.entity_id
_entity_poly.type
_entity_poly.pdbx_seq_one_letter_code
_entity_poly.pdbx_strand_id
1 'polypeptide(L)'
;TLYGIATVKIQGMVGIRGAHWLNMKIDAINSGIKLTRMDLLFGGINTFVTACDQIVILWLGAGLVIDNQMTIGMFVAFSSFRGQFSERVASLTSFLLQLRIMSLHNERIADIALHEKEEKKPEIEIVAHMGPISLETNGLSYRYDSQSAPIFSALSLSVAPGESV
;
A
#
# COMPACT_ATOMS: atom_id res chain seq x y z
N THR A 1 -16.39 9.03 -7.76
CA THR A 1 -17.47 10.04 -7.71
C THR A 1 -17.30 11.12 -8.76
N LEU A 2 -16.07 11.60 -9.03
CA LEU A 2 -15.84 12.66 -10.03
C LEU A 2 -16.42 12.34 -11.42
N TYR A 3 -16.21 11.13 -11.94
CA TYR A 3 -16.65 10.74 -13.29
C TYR A 3 -18.17 10.60 -13.49
N GLY A 4 -18.97 10.52 -12.41
CA GLY A 4 -20.42 10.30 -12.47
C GLY A 4 -21.26 11.43 -11.87
N ILE A 5 -20.69 12.63 -11.73
CA ILE A 5 -21.31 13.73 -10.99
C ILE A 5 -22.57 14.28 -11.67
N ALA A 6 -22.65 14.18 -13.00
CA ALA A 6 -23.82 14.58 -13.79
C ALA A 6 -25.05 13.76 -13.39
N THR A 7 -24.92 12.44 -13.32
CA THR A 7 -26.02 11.52 -12.91
C THR A 7 -26.49 11.79 -11.50
N VAL A 8 -25.57 12.05 -10.55
CA VAL A 8 -25.90 12.35 -9.15
C VAL A 8 -26.66 13.67 -9.03
N LYS A 9 -26.29 14.69 -9.83
CA LYS A 9 -26.99 15.98 -9.86
C LYS A 9 -28.38 15.87 -10.49
N ILE A 10 -28.49 15.18 -11.63
CA ILE A 10 -29.76 15.00 -12.35
C ILE A 10 -30.78 14.23 -11.50
N GLN A 11 -30.33 13.25 -10.71
CA GLN A 11 -31.19 12.47 -9.82
C GLN A 11 -31.40 13.11 -8.43
N GLY A 12 -30.85 14.30 -8.16
CA GLY A 12 -31.03 14.99 -6.87
C GLY A 12 -30.38 14.30 -5.66
N MET A 13 -29.53 13.28 -5.87
CA MET A 13 -28.98 12.43 -4.81
C MET A 13 -27.71 13.00 -4.13
N VAL A 14 -27.45 14.30 -4.30
CA VAL A 14 -26.23 14.95 -3.79
C VAL A 14 -26.15 14.84 -2.25
N GLY A 15 -27.28 14.95 -1.55
CA GLY A 15 -27.34 14.83 -0.09
C GLY A 15 -26.98 13.43 0.41
N ILE A 16 -27.57 12.38 -0.19
CA ILE A 16 -27.29 10.98 0.16
C ILE A 16 -25.82 10.63 -0.14
N ARG A 17 -25.32 11.05 -1.30
CA ARG A 17 -23.92 10.82 -1.69
C ARG A 17 -22.94 11.58 -0.80
N GLY A 18 -23.30 12.80 -0.38
CA GLY A 18 -22.53 13.60 0.56
C GLY A 18 -22.43 12.95 1.94
N ALA A 19 -23.55 12.46 2.47
CA ALA A 19 -23.58 11.72 3.74
C ALA A 19 -22.73 10.43 3.67
N HIS A 20 -22.82 9.68 2.58
CA HIS A 20 -21.98 8.48 2.39
C HIS A 20 -20.49 8.81 2.30
N TRP A 21 -20.11 9.89 1.61
CA TRP A 21 -18.72 10.33 1.57
C TRP A 21 -18.23 10.80 2.94
N LEU A 22 -19.08 11.51 3.68
CA LEU A 22 -18.77 11.98 5.02
C LEU A 22 -18.54 10.79 5.97
N ASN A 23 -19.39 9.76 5.92
CA ASN A 23 -19.21 8.53 6.70
C ASN A 23 -17.88 7.85 6.39
N MET A 24 -17.56 7.63 5.11
CA MET A 24 -16.26 7.03 4.74
C MET A 24 -15.08 7.90 5.20
N LYS A 25 -15.21 9.23 5.16
CA LYS A 25 -14.18 10.15 5.66
C LYS A 25 -14.04 10.07 7.18
N ILE A 26 -15.17 10.00 7.90
CA ILE A 26 -15.19 9.81 9.35
C ILE A 26 -14.53 8.49 9.72
N ASP A 27 -14.81 7.40 9.00
CA ASP A 27 -14.19 6.09 9.24
C ASP A 27 -12.68 6.12 9.03
N ALA A 28 -12.21 6.80 7.97
CA ALA A 28 -10.79 7.00 7.72
C ALA A 28 -10.12 7.84 8.83
N ILE A 29 -10.77 8.93 9.27
CA ILE A 29 -10.27 9.77 10.37
C ILE A 29 -10.24 9.00 11.68
N ASN A 30 -11.30 8.26 12.02
CA ASN A 30 -11.38 7.44 13.23
C ASN A 30 -10.30 6.35 13.25
N SER A 31 -10.04 5.73 12.11
CA SER A 31 -8.94 4.77 11.97
C SER A 31 -7.58 5.43 12.20
N GLY A 32 -7.38 6.65 11.67
CA GLY A 32 -6.19 7.47 11.94
C GLY A 32 -6.04 7.85 13.41
N ILE A 33 -7.12 8.29 14.06
CA ILE A 33 -7.13 8.63 15.50
C ILE A 33 -6.80 7.39 16.34
N LYS A 34 -7.31 6.21 15.97
CA LYS A 34 -7.00 4.96 16.67
C LYS A 34 -5.50 4.63 16.58
N LEU A 35 -4.89 4.79 15.41
CA LEU A 35 -3.44 4.65 15.23
C LEU A 35 -2.67 5.66 16.09
N THR A 36 -3.02 6.95 16.03
CA THR A 36 -2.37 7.98 16.85
C THR A 36 -2.50 7.72 18.35
N ARG A 37 -3.66 7.21 18.80
CA ARG A 37 -3.85 6.84 20.20
C ARG A 37 -2.97 5.67 20.62
N MET A 38 -2.78 4.68 19.74
CA MET A 38 -1.85 3.58 19.99
C MET A 38 -0.40 4.10 20.05
N ASP A 39 0.00 4.98 19.14
CA ASP A 39 1.34 5.58 19.14
C ASP A 39 1.60 6.40 20.42
N LEU A 40 0.63 7.20 20.86
CA LEU A 40 0.73 7.96 22.11
C LEU A 40 0.86 7.05 23.34
N LEU A 41 0.08 5.96 23.39
CA LEU A 41 0.19 4.97 24.48
C LEU A 41 1.55 4.27 24.47
N PHE A 42 2.02 3.80 23.31
CA PHE A 42 3.32 3.15 23.19
C PHE A 42 4.48 4.12 23.50
N GLY A 43 4.40 5.36 23.03
CA GLY A 43 5.37 6.41 23.35
C GLY A 43 5.40 6.74 24.84
N GLY A 44 4.23 6.82 25.48
CA GLY A 44 4.10 7.01 26.93
C GLY A 44 4.73 5.86 27.72
N ILE A 45 4.44 4.60 27.35
CA ILE A 45 5.03 3.41 27.98
C ILE A 45 6.55 3.40 27.81
N ASN A 46 7.05 3.68 26.60
CA ASN A 46 8.48 3.72 26.33
C ASN A 46 9.20 4.79 27.19
N THR A 47 8.58 5.96 27.31
CA THR A 47 9.11 7.06 28.15
C THR A 47 9.15 6.66 29.62
N PHE A 48 8.08 6.03 30.11
CA PHE A 48 8.01 5.53 31.48
C PHE A 48 9.09 4.48 31.77
N VAL A 49 9.26 3.50 30.88
CA VAL A 49 10.31 2.47 30.98
C VAL A 49 11.71 3.10 31.00
N THR A 50 11.94 4.09 30.14
CA THR A 50 13.23 4.82 30.08
C THR A 50 13.52 5.58 31.37
N ALA A 51 12.50 6.22 31.96
CA ALA A 51 12.65 6.91 33.23
C ALA A 51 12.94 5.93 34.39
N CYS A 52 12.24 4.80 34.44
CA CYS A 52 12.51 3.75 35.42
C CYS A 52 13.94 3.20 35.29
N ASP A 53 14.37 2.90 34.06
CA ASP A 53 15.73 2.45 33.76
C ASP A 53 16.80 3.45 34.24
N GLN A 54 16.62 4.75 33.98
CA GLN A 54 17.51 5.79 34.51
C GLN A 54 17.58 5.81 36.03
N ILE A 55 16.44 5.69 36.73
CA ILE A 55 16.39 5.66 38.19
C ILE A 55 17.14 4.44 38.74
N VAL A 56 16.91 3.25 38.15
CA VAL A 56 17.57 2.00 38.56
C VAL A 56 19.08 2.10 38.40
N ILE A 57 19.55 2.64 37.28
CA ILE A 57 20.98 2.78 37.01
C ILE A 57 21.62 3.81 37.94
N LEU A 58 20.92 4.92 38.22
CA LEU A 58 21.40 5.90 39.18
C LEU A 58 21.53 5.28 40.57
N TRP A 59 20.52 4.53 41.01
CA TRP A 59 20.51 3.89 42.33
C TRP A 59 21.64 2.85 42.48
N LEU A 60 21.78 1.92 41.52
CA LEU A 60 22.83 0.91 41.53
C LEU A 60 24.23 1.53 41.36
N GLY A 61 24.36 2.46 40.41
CA GLY A 61 25.64 3.10 40.10
C GLY A 61 26.14 3.99 41.24
N ALA A 62 25.27 4.77 41.87
CA ALA A 62 25.63 5.57 43.03
C ALA A 62 25.99 4.69 44.25
N GLY A 63 25.29 3.57 44.46
CA GLY A 63 25.64 2.60 45.50
C GLY A 63 27.06 2.05 45.33
N LEU A 64 27.41 1.61 44.12
CA LEU A 64 28.75 1.11 43.80
C LEU A 64 29.85 2.18 43.94
N VAL A 65 29.52 3.45 43.74
CA VAL A 65 30.45 4.57 43.96
C VAL A 65 30.68 4.79 45.46
N ILE A 66 29.62 4.70 46.28
CA ILE A 66 29.72 4.82 47.74
C ILE A 66 30.53 3.65 48.33
N ASP A 67 30.33 2.44 47.81
CA ASP A 67 31.06 1.23 48.22
C ASP A 67 32.53 1.21 47.73
N ASN A 68 33.03 2.30 47.13
CA ASN A 68 34.37 2.43 46.54
C ASN A 68 34.72 1.37 45.47
N GLN A 69 33.72 0.68 44.89
CA GLN A 69 33.94 -0.26 43.79
C GLN A 69 34.09 0.45 42.44
N MET A 70 33.55 1.66 42.32
CA MET A 70 33.57 2.46 41.09
C MET A 70 33.87 3.93 41.41
N THR A 71 34.64 4.61 40.56
CA THR A 71 34.85 6.06 40.69
C THR A 71 33.72 6.84 40.02
N ILE A 72 33.51 8.10 40.44
CA ILE A 72 32.53 9.00 39.81
C ILE A 72 32.80 9.14 38.30
N GLY A 73 34.08 9.23 37.89
CA GLY A 73 34.45 9.32 36.48
C GLY A 73 34.07 8.07 35.69
N MET A 74 34.25 6.88 36.28
CA MET A 74 33.87 5.61 35.66
C MET A 74 32.34 5.49 35.52
N PHE A 75 31.57 5.96 36.50
CA PHE A 75 30.11 6.00 36.41
C PHE A 75 29.62 6.89 35.25
N VAL A 76 30.20 8.10 35.12
CA VAL A 76 29.84 9.03 34.04
C VAL A 76 30.18 8.45 32.67
N ALA A 77 31.35 7.80 32.54
CA ALA A 77 31.75 7.13 31.31
C ALA A 77 30.81 5.96 30.96
N PHE A 78 30.51 5.10 31.93
CA PHE A 78 29.58 3.98 31.76
C PHE A 78 28.18 4.46 31.32
N SER A 79 27.63 5.47 32.00
CA SER A 79 26.32 6.04 31.68
C SER A 79 26.27 6.55 30.24
N SER A 80 27.33 7.22 29.79
CA SER A 80 27.44 7.74 28.42
C SER A 80 27.48 6.63 27.36
N PHE A 81 28.32 5.60 27.56
CA PHE A 81 28.41 4.48 26.61
C PHE A 81 27.13 3.66 26.55
N ARG A 82 26.50 3.43 27.70
CA ARG A 82 25.21 2.75 27.79
C ARG A 82 24.11 3.51 27.06
N GLY A 83 24.04 4.83 27.23
CA GLY A 83 23.10 5.70 26.52
C GLY A 83 23.26 5.59 25.00
N GLN A 84 24.50 5.68 24.51
CA GLN A 84 24.81 5.48 23.10
C GLN A 84 24.40 4.09 22.62
N PHE A 85 24.68 3.03 23.38
CA PHE A 85 24.29 1.68 23.02
C PHE A 85 22.77 1.54 22.88
N SER A 86 22.00 2.05 23.85
CA SER A 86 20.53 2.01 23.82
C SER A 86 19.96 2.73 22.59
N GLU A 87 20.48 3.92 22.28
CA GLU A 87 20.08 4.68 21.09
C GLU A 87 20.37 3.93 19.79
N ARG A 88 21.55 3.31 19.68
CA ARG A 88 21.92 2.52 18.50
C ARG A 88 21.03 1.30 18.32
N VAL A 89 20.67 0.60 19.41
CA VAL A 89 19.75 -0.54 19.37
C VAL A 89 18.34 -0.10 18.95
N ALA A 90 17.86 1.03 19.46
CA ALA A 90 16.57 1.59 19.06
C ALA A 90 16.55 1.98 17.57
N SER A 91 17.61 2.63 17.10
CA SER A 91 17.79 2.99 15.68
C SER A 91 17.82 1.76 14.78
N LEU A 92 18.56 0.71 15.16
CA LEU A 92 18.62 -0.54 14.41
C LEU A 92 17.25 -1.23 14.33
N THR A 93 16.50 -1.22 15.44
CA THR A 93 15.13 -1.79 15.48
C THR A 93 14.19 -1.03 14.55
N SER A 94 14.24 0.30 14.56
CA SER A 94 13.46 1.16 13.66
C SER A 94 13.81 0.90 12.19
N PHE A 95 15.10 0.80 11.87
CA PHE A 95 15.57 0.48 10.53
C PHE A 95 15.06 -0.89 10.04
N LEU A 96 15.03 -1.90 10.91
CA LEU A 96 14.51 -3.22 10.58
C LEU A 96 13.00 -3.18 10.29
N LEU A 97 12.23 -2.37 11.02
CA LEU A 97 10.81 -2.14 10.71
C LEU A 97 10.64 -1.43 9.36
N GLN A 98 11.47 -0.43 9.07
CA GLN A 98 11.45 0.30 7.80
C GLN A 98 11.73 -0.62 6.61
N LEU A 99 12.72 -1.52 6.72
CA LEU A 99 13.00 -2.55 5.72
C LEU A 99 11.79 -3.46 5.48
N ARG A 100 11.04 -3.80 6.53
CA ARG A 100 9.85 -4.65 6.41
C ARG A 100 8.70 -3.94 5.68
N ILE A 101 8.49 -2.66 5.94
CA ILE A 101 7.50 -1.84 5.19
C ILE A 101 7.93 -1.71 3.73
N MET A 102 9.22 -1.50 3.45
CA MET A 102 9.74 -1.45 2.09
C MET A 102 9.47 -2.77 1.34
N SER A 103 9.66 -3.92 1.99
CA SER A 103 9.37 -5.23 1.39
C SER A 103 7.90 -5.36 0.96
N LEU A 104 6.95 -4.87 1.76
CA LEU A 104 5.53 -4.87 1.42
C LEU A 104 5.22 -3.96 0.22
N HIS A 105 5.87 -2.81 0.12
CA HIS A 105 5.72 -1.96 -1.06
C HIS A 105 6.30 -2.61 -2.32
N ASN A 106 7.41 -3.34 -2.18
CA ASN A 106 8.01 -4.09 -3.28
C ASN A 106 7.06 -5.19 -3.79
N GLU A 107 6.39 -5.93 -2.90
CA GLU A 107 5.39 -6.94 -3.28
C GLU A 107 4.29 -6.35 -4.18
N ARG A 108 3.76 -5.17 -3.84
CA ARG A 108 2.75 -4.49 -4.68
C ARG A 108 3.28 -4.04 -6.05
N ILE A 109 4.56 -3.67 -6.13
CA ILE A 109 5.20 -3.34 -7.41
C ILE A 109 5.40 -4.61 -8.23
N ALA A 110 5.82 -5.70 -7.58
CA ALA A 110 5.99 -7.00 -8.20
C ALA A 110 4.66 -7.52 -8.77
N ASP A 111 3.53 -7.36 -8.06
CA ASP A 111 2.21 -7.73 -8.56
C ASP A 111 1.86 -7.04 -9.89
N ILE A 112 2.21 -5.76 -10.05
CA ILE A 112 1.97 -5.02 -11.29
C ILE A 112 2.96 -5.44 -12.38
N ALA A 113 4.25 -5.55 -12.03
CA ALA A 113 5.32 -5.84 -12.98
C ALA A 113 5.25 -7.28 -13.52
N LEU A 114 4.81 -8.22 -12.68
CA LEU A 114 4.67 -9.64 -12.97
C LEU A 114 3.24 -10.03 -13.37
N HIS A 115 2.32 -9.07 -13.45
CA HIS A 115 0.98 -9.35 -13.94
C HIS A 115 1.06 -9.95 -15.33
N GLU A 116 0.37 -11.07 -15.54
CA GLU A 116 0.32 -11.74 -16.82
C GLU A 116 -0.14 -10.75 -17.89
N LYS A 117 0.69 -10.60 -18.93
CA LYS A 117 0.35 -9.76 -20.07
C LYS A 117 -0.69 -10.49 -20.90
N GLU A 118 -1.64 -9.74 -21.44
CA GLU A 118 -2.58 -10.29 -22.42
C GLU A 118 -1.80 -10.96 -23.56
N GLU A 119 -2.27 -12.12 -24.01
CA GLU A 119 -1.66 -12.84 -25.13
C GLU A 119 -1.62 -11.95 -26.37
N LYS A 120 -0.44 -11.40 -26.66
CA LYS A 120 -0.22 -10.64 -27.88
C LYS A 120 -0.18 -11.65 -29.02
N LYS A 121 -1.16 -11.59 -29.93
CA LYS A 121 -1.11 -12.37 -31.18
C LYS A 121 0.25 -12.11 -31.87
N PRO A 122 0.85 -13.14 -32.49
CA PRO A 122 2.10 -12.97 -33.23
C PRO A 122 1.94 -11.81 -34.22
N GLU A 123 2.97 -10.98 -34.29
CA GLU A 123 2.99 -9.82 -35.18
C GLU A 123 3.08 -10.33 -36.62
N ILE A 124 1.93 -10.37 -37.30
CA ILE A 124 1.85 -10.69 -38.71
C ILE A 124 2.22 -9.41 -39.45
N GLU A 125 3.36 -9.40 -40.15
CA GLU A 125 3.68 -8.34 -41.11
C GLU A 125 2.66 -8.36 -42.24
N ILE A 126 1.65 -7.49 -42.14
CA ILE A 126 0.68 -7.28 -43.21
C ILE A 126 1.29 -6.24 -44.15
N VAL A 127 1.78 -6.68 -45.31
CA VAL A 127 2.06 -5.77 -46.41
C VAL A 127 0.70 -5.29 -46.94
N ALA A 128 0.34 -4.04 -46.63
CA ALA A 128 -0.91 -3.46 -47.09
C ALA A 128 -0.88 -3.30 -48.62
N HIS A 129 -1.46 -4.25 -49.33
CA HIS A 129 -1.79 -4.07 -50.74
C HIS A 129 -2.97 -3.09 -50.81
N MET A 130 -2.76 -1.94 -51.45
CA MET A 130 -3.80 -0.93 -51.72
C MET A 130 -4.81 -1.48 -52.75
N GLY A 131 -5.70 -2.37 -52.31
CA GLY A 131 -6.73 -3.01 -53.12
C GLY A 131 -8.01 -3.27 -52.33
N PRO A 132 -9.12 -3.65 -53.01
CA PRO A 132 -10.38 -4.00 -52.36
C PRO A 132 -10.23 -5.21 -51.43
N ILE A 133 -10.63 -5.06 -50.15
CA ILE A 133 -10.55 -6.10 -49.11
C ILE A 133 -11.96 -6.56 -48.75
N SER A 134 -12.17 -7.86 -48.62
CA SER A 134 -13.38 -8.48 -48.06
C SER A 134 -13.14 -8.91 -46.61
N LEU A 135 -14.17 -8.83 -45.78
CA LEU A 135 -14.12 -9.30 -44.38
C LEU A 135 -15.12 -10.43 -44.18
N GLU A 136 -14.63 -11.61 -43.79
CA GLU A 136 -15.47 -12.77 -43.50
C GLU A 136 -15.21 -13.25 -42.06
N THR A 137 -16.28 -13.54 -41.33
CA THR A 137 -16.24 -14.19 -40.03
C THR A 137 -17.08 -15.45 -40.09
N ASN A 138 -16.59 -16.55 -39.51
CA ASN A 138 -17.30 -17.82 -39.47
C ASN A 138 -17.34 -18.31 -38.01
N GLY A 139 -18.56 -18.43 -37.47
CA GLY A 139 -18.78 -18.97 -36.13
C GLY A 139 -18.22 -18.12 -34.99
N LEU A 140 -18.02 -16.81 -35.18
CA LEU A 140 -17.39 -15.94 -34.19
C LEU A 140 -18.23 -15.88 -32.92
N SER A 141 -17.58 -16.04 -31.77
CA SER A 141 -18.20 -15.98 -30.45
C SER A 141 -17.34 -15.14 -29.52
N TYR A 142 -17.97 -14.31 -28.69
CA TYR A 142 -17.25 -13.40 -27.79
C TYR A 142 -17.86 -13.34 -26.40
N ARG A 143 -17.00 -13.26 -25.38
CA ARG A 143 -17.35 -13.07 -23.97
C ARG A 143 -16.27 -12.22 -23.28
N TYR A 144 -16.65 -11.48 -22.24
CA TYR A 144 -15.72 -10.62 -21.49
C TYR A 144 -14.81 -11.40 -20.55
N ASP A 145 -15.34 -12.43 -19.89
CA ASP A 145 -14.58 -13.29 -18.98
C ASP A 145 -15.06 -14.74 -19.12
N SER A 146 -14.32 -15.67 -18.52
CA SER A 146 -14.59 -17.11 -18.62
C SER A 146 -15.88 -17.55 -17.91
N GLN A 147 -16.41 -16.74 -17.00
CA GLN A 147 -17.60 -17.01 -16.19
C GLN A 147 -18.87 -16.32 -16.75
N SER A 148 -18.70 -15.28 -17.54
CA SER A 148 -19.78 -14.51 -18.16
C SER A 148 -20.38 -15.26 -19.33
N ALA A 149 -21.70 -15.13 -19.52
CA ALA A 149 -22.38 -15.63 -20.71
C ALA A 149 -21.82 -14.97 -21.99
N PRO A 150 -21.79 -15.69 -23.13
CA PRO A 150 -21.35 -15.09 -24.39
C PRO A 150 -22.31 -13.97 -24.82
N ILE A 151 -21.76 -12.85 -25.30
CA ILE A 151 -22.54 -11.72 -25.82
C ILE A 151 -23.19 -12.10 -27.14
N PHE A 152 -22.43 -12.80 -27.98
CA PHE A 152 -22.91 -13.42 -29.21
C PHE A 152 -22.18 -14.74 -29.43
N SER A 153 -22.87 -15.67 -30.08
CA SER A 153 -22.37 -17.01 -30.39
C SER A 153 -22.66 -17.36 -31.84
N ALA A 154 -21.70 -17.99 -32.50
CA ALA A 154 -21.81 -18.47 -33.88
C ALA A 154 -22.17 -17.39 -34.92
N LEU A 155 -21.67 -16.16 -34.73
CA LEU A 155 -21.88 -15.07 -35.69
C LEU A 155 -21.07 -15.33 -36.96
N SER A 156 -21.75 -15.39 -38.10
CA SER A 156 -21.11 -15.49 -39.42
C SER A 156 -21.54 -14.29 -40.25
N LEU A 157 -20.56 -13.52 -40.72
CA LEU A 157 -20.75 -12.28 -41.45
C LEU A 157 -19.76 -12.23 -42.61
N SER A 158 -20.22 -11.88 -43.80
CA SER A 158 -19.37 -11.59 -44.96
C SER A 158 -19.68 -10.19 -45.46
N VAL A 159 -18.65 -9.36 -45.59
CA VAL A 159 -18.72 -7.99 -46.11
C VAL A 159 -17.85 -7.92 -47.36
N ALA A 160 -18.47 -7.66 -48.50
CA ALA A 160 -17.80 -7.54 -49.79
C ALA A 160 -17.06 -6.20 -49.91
N PRO A 161 -16.06 -6.09 -50.81
CA PRO A 161 -15.34 -4.83 -50.97
C PRO A 161 -16.26 -3.70 -51.47
N GLY A 162 -16.30 -2.59 -50.72
CA GLY A 162 -17.15 -1.44 -51.03
C GLY A 162 -18.59 -1.55 -50.51
N GLU A 163 -18.93 -2.63 -49.81
CA GLU A 163 -20.21 -2.79 -49.11
C GLU A 163 -20.21 -2.02 -47.78
N SER A 164 -21.32 -1.34 -47.46
CA SER A 164 -21.57 -0.73 -46.15
C SER A 164 -22.70 -1.47 -45.46
N VAL A 165 -22.40 -2.08 -44.31
CA VAL A 165 -23.33 -2.83 -43.45
C VAL A 165 -23.70 -2.00 -42.23
#